data_AF-A0A3D5TM95-F1
#
_entry.id   AF-A0A3D5TM95-F1
#
_cell.length_a   1.000
_cell.length_b   1.000
_cell.length_c   1.000
_cell.angle_alpha   90.00
_cell.angle_beta   90.00
_cell.angle_gamma   90.00
#
_symmetry.space_group_name_H-M   'P 1'
#
loop_
_entity.id
_entity.type
_entity.pdbx_description
1 polymer ?
#
loop_
_entity_poly.entity_id
_entity_poly.type
_entity_poly.pdbx_seq_one_letter_code
_entity_poly.pdbx_strand_id
1 'polypeptide(L)'
;MKKIRILSLILCLAIMLGCFTACGSSPKKGIVGDWVVQGGKGASIKFDKDGSFFWYEEHGGGVYTIASDKTLVIEVPDERTTDELTWSKDFDPENPDSDIWYVDGDFMVFWGGFYTRAGKDQEKILKKHLKTDSKKDDKGDDNGTYNAGGAAAKVLDAFDGVNLTVTGISPFCKVSIDTSSCPSEVQQCVEYEADKDYYSNGDSVVITARLSSWAESDYKIKSATKTFTVSDMPEYITSTEGINLDSLIKERDDYVKAKTSEASNGSYLFDLVYYKCGHNCSQYDKVNSTSVSDVYLVSLKQNKLNTISHDDYNFVYNELCFLYKVSFTWGMSEVFKDYYTGKGTMYVNVRAINVVKYPDGTVKWGSKSIDDLDFQTVVSTKSIEDLTATSITSISADYDIKKITL
;
A
#
# COMPACT_ATOMS: atom_id res chain seq x y z
N MET A 1 45.19 -19.74 -39.14
CA MET A 1 44.02 -19.07 -38.51
C MET A 1 42.97 -20.14 -38.29
N LYS A 2 42.81 -20.86 -37.17
CA LYS A 2 43.00 -20.63 -35.73
C LYS A 2 42.26 -19.39 -35.20
N LYS A 3 41.01 -19.60 -34.77
CA LYS A 3 40.30 -19.06 -33.59
C LYS A 3 38.79 -19.26 -33.83
N ILE A 4 37.97 -19.40 -32.78
CA ILE A 4 36.49 -19.55 -32.78
C ILE A 4 35.92 -20.98 -32.61
N ARG A 5 36.63 -21.92 -31.96
CA ARG A 5 35.97 -23.09 -31.33
C ARG A 5 36.44 -23.42 -29.91
N ILE A 6 37.09 -22.46 -29.25
CA ILE A 6 37.63 -22.63 -27.90
C ILE A 6 36.83 -21.84 -26.84
N LEU A 7 36.02 -20.83 -27.21
CA LEU A 7 35.28 -20.05 -26.20
C LEU A 7 34.03 -20.74 -25.64
N SER A 8 33.26 -21.50 -26.43
CA SER A 8 32.07 -22.19 -25.88
C SER A 8 32.42 -23.43 -25.06
N LEU A 9 33.56 -24.08 -25.33
CA LEU A 9 34.03 -25.17 -24.48
C LEU A 9 34.70 -24.66 -23.21
N ILE A 10 35.42 -23.53 -23.23
CA ILE A 10 35.99 -22.95 -22.00
C ILE A 10 34.90 -22.34 -21.10
N LEU A 11 33.80 -21.83 -21.64
CA LEU A 11 32.69 -21.33 -20.80
C LEU A 11 31.91 -22.47 -20.15
N CYS A 12 31.69 -23.59 -20.85
CA CYS A 12 31.05 -24.77 -20.25
C CYS A 12 32.01 -25.58 -19.34
N LEU A 13 33.33 -25.52 -19.57
CA LEU A 13 34.32 -26.17 -18.71
C LEU A 13 34.68 -25.30 -17.48
N ALA A 14 34.58 -23.96 -17.56
CA ALA A 14 34.76 -23.07 -16.41
C ALA A 14 33.59 -23.14 -15.40
N ILE A 15 32.40 -23.55 -15.85
CA ILE A 15 31.26 -23.84 -14.96
C ILE A 15 31.38 -25.25 -14.34
N MET A 16 32.17 -26.15 -14.94
CA MET A 16 32.34 -27.55 -14.48
C MET A 16 33.66 -27.83 -13.74
N LEU A 17 34.66 -26.93 -13.76
CA LEU A 17 35.96 -27.10 -13.07
C LEU A 17 36.19 -26.22 -11.84
N GLY A 18 35.14 -25.65 -11.26
CA GLY A 18 35.19 -25.09 -9.90
C GLY A 18 34.94 -26.12 -8.79
N CYS A 19 34.62 -27.37 -9.16
CA CYS A 19 34.40 -28.45 -8.20
C CYS A 19 35.73 -29.18 -7.92
N PHE A 20 36.13 -29.21 -6.65
CA PHE A 20 37.30 -29.90 -6.08
C PHE A 20 38.63 -29.19 -6.36
N THR A 21 39.18 -28.38 -5.45
CA THR A 21 39.73 -28.82 -4.16
C THR A 21 40.21 -27.62 -3.34
N ALA A 22 39.61 -27.41 -2.16
CA ALA A 22 40.28 -26.88 -0.99
C ALA A 22 39.43 -27.28 0.22
N CYS A 23 39.99 -28.14 1.08
CA CYS A 23 39.36 -28.63 2.30
C CYS A 23 39.07 -27.48 3.27
N GLY A 24 37.83 -27.01 3.23
CA GLY A 24 37.13 -26.30 4.28
C GLY A 24 35.65 -26.59 4.05
N SER A 25 34.96 -27.17 5.03
CA SER A 25 33.56 -27.61 4.97
C SER A 25 32.68 -26.70 4.10
N SER A 26 32.15 -27.23 2.99
CA SER A 26 31.26 -26.47 2.11
C SER A 26 30.03 -25.98 2.89
N PRO A 27 29.69 -24.68 2.85
CA PRO A 27 28.52 -24.14 3.57
C PRO A 27 27.20 -24.81 3.17
N LYS A 28 27.15 -25.42 1.97
CA LYS A 28 26.01 -26.23 1.48
C LYS A 28 25.60 -27.37 2.41
N LYS A 29 26.48 -27.92 3.26
CA LYS A 29 26.11 -29.04 4.16
C LYS A 29 25.40 -28.59 5.45
N GLY A 30 25.55 -27.34 5.86
CA GLY A 30 25.00 -26.86 7.14
C GLY A 30 23.54 -26.45 7.06
N ILE A 31 23.17 -25.76 5.97
CA ILE A 31 21.84 -25.14 5.79
C ILE A 31 20.77 -26.11 5.26
N VAL A 32 21.15 -27.22 4.63
CA VAL A 32 20.17 -28.17 4.07
C VAL A 32 19.35 -28.83 5.18
N GLY A 33 18.04 -28.80 5.02
CA GLY A 33 17.06 -29.36 5.95
C GLY A 33 15.91 -28.43 6.23
N ASP A 34 15.04 -28.89 7.12
CA ASP A 34 13.86 -28.17 7.58
C ASP A 34 14.17 -27.35 8.83
N TRP A 35 13.83 -26.08 8.77
CA TRP A 35 14.06 -25.08 9.80
C TRP A 35 12.75 -24.49 10.27
N VAL A 36 12.65 -24.30 11.59
CA VAL A 36 11.43 -23.86 12.27
C VAL A 36 11.77 -22.73 13.25
N VAL A 37 10.98 -21.65 13.20
CA VAL A 37 11.07 -20.54 14.14
C VAL A 37 10.56 -20.94 15.53
N GLN A 38 11.10 -20.35 16.60
CA GLN A 38 10.61 -20.55 17.97
C GLN A 38 9.20 -19.98 18.12
N GLY A 39 8.31 -20.71 18.80
CA GLY A 39 6.94 -20.24 19.07
C GLY A 39 5.90 -20.67 18.04
N GLY A 40 6.32 -21.39 16.99
CA GLY A 40 5.48 -22.34 16.27
C GLY A 40 4.10 -21.86 15.81
N LYS A 41 4.06 -20.90 14.89
CA LYS A 41 3.03 -20.82 13.84
C LYS A 41 3.65 -20.12 12.63
N GLY A 42 3.95 -20.91 11.58
CA GLY A 42 3.91 -20.50 10.17
C GLY A 42 5.25 -20.35 9.41
N ALA A 43 6.30 -19.71 9.93
CA ALA A 43 7.57 -19.64 9.22
C ALA A 43 8.39 -20.93 9.39
N SER A 44 8.21 -21.90 8.50
CA SER A 44 9.23 -22.92 8.22
C SER A 44 9.94 -22.61 6.93
N ILE A 45 11.24 -22.90 6.89
CA ILE A 45 12.06 -22.78 5.68
C ILE A 45 12.73 -24.12 5.44
N LYS A 46 12.71 -24.56 4.18
CA LYS A 46 13.40 -25.76 3.74
C LYS A 46 14.40 -25.41 2.65
N PHE A 47 15.65 -25.84 2.84
CA PHE A 47 16.68 -25.77 1.81
C PHE A 47 16.99 -27.18 1.30
N ASP A 48 16.80 -27.40 0.01
CA ASP A 48 17.00 -28.69 -0.65
C ASP A 48 18.38 -28.78 -1.33
N LYS A 49 18.90 -30.01 -1.45
CA LYS A 49 20.25 -30.26 -1.99
C LYS A 49 20.42 -29.85 -3.46
N ASP A 50 19.32 -29.73 -4.19
CA ASP A 50 19.28 -29.33 -5.59
C ASP A 50 19.38 -27.82 -5.80
N GLY A 51 19.40 -27.03 -4.72
CA GLY A 51 19.46 -25.56 -4.78
C GLY A 51 18.09 -24.90 -4.74
N SER A 52 17.00 -25.64 -4.53
CA SER A 52 15.68 -25.06 -4.27
C SER A 52 15.49 -24.72 -2.78
N PHE A 53 14.74 -23.65 -2.50
CA PHE A 53 14.27 -23.35 -1.15
C PHE A 53 12.77 -23.09 -1.14
N PHE A 54 12.14 -23.38 -0.01
CA PHE A 54 10.70 -23.19 0.20
C PHE A 54 10.47 -22.48 1.53
N TRP A 55 9.61 -21.46 1.52
CA TRP A 55 9.15 -20.76 2.71
C TRP A 55 7.63 -20.93 2.84
N TYR A 56 7.22 -21.61 3.91
CA TYR A 56 5.87 -22.16 4.01
C TYR A 56 4.79 -21.14 4.41
N GLU A 57 5.18 -19.97 4.94
CA GLU A 57 4.23 -18.96 5.44
C GLU A 57 3.67 -18.05 4.33
N GLU A 58 4.48 -17.76 3.31
CA GLU A 58 4.10 -16.88 2.18
C GLU A 58 3.79 -17.64 0.88
N HIS A 59 3.77 -18.98 0.91
CA HIS A 59 3.68 -19.83 -0.29
C HIS A 59 4.75 -19.53 -1.37
N GLY A 60 5.86 -18.92 -0.98
CA GLY A 60 6.98 -18.55 -1.85
C GLY A 60 8.06 -19.64 -1.90
N GLY A 61 8.62 -19.85 -3.09
CA GLY A 61 9.75 -20.74 -3.31
C GLY A 61 10.64 -20.19 -4.41
N GLY A 62 11.91 -20.57 -4.39
CA GLY A 62 12.88 -20.05 -5.33
C GLY A 62 14.15 -20.87 -5.39
N VAL A 63 15.19 -20.26 -5.95
CA VAL A 63 16.51 -20.87 -6.09
C VAL A 63 17.46 -20.16 -5.15
N TYR A 64 18.30 -20.92 -4.46
CA TYR A 64 19.37 -20.39 -3.65
C TYR A 64 20.73 -20.87 -4.17
N THR A 65 21.71 -19.97 -4.12
CA THR A 65 23.11 -20.33 -4.36
C THR A 65 23.98 -19.79 -3.24
N ILE A 66 25.04 -20.53 -2.91
CA ILE A 66 26.06 -20.05 -1.96
C ILE A 66 27.34 -19.84 -2.76
N ALA A 67 27.74 -18.59 -2.89
CA ALA A 67 28.93 -18.17 -3.58
C ALA A 67 30.21 -18.56 -2.79
N SER A 68 31.37 -18.51 -3.46
CA SER A 68 32.64 -18.96 -2.86
C SER A 68 33.13 -18.09 -1.70
N ASP A 69 32.63 -16.86 -1.61
CA ASP A 69 32.85 -15.90 -0.52
C ASP A 69 31.87 -16.08 0.65
N LYS A 70 31.00 -17.09 0.60
CA LYS A 70 29.94 -17.40 1.57
C LYS A 70 28.74 -16.44 1.54
N THR A 71 28.56 -15.70 0.45
CA THR A 71 27.31 -14.96 0.21
C THR A 71 26.20 -15.95 -0.18
N LEU A 72 25.02 -15.83 0.43
CA LEU A 72 23.81 -16.55 0.09
C LEU A 72 22.98 -15.66 -0.84
N VAL A 73 22.76 -16.12 -2.07
CA VAL A 73 21.94 -15.42 -3.06
C VAL A 73 20.61 -16.17 -3.18
N ILE A 74 19.51 -15.43 -3.09
CA ILE A 74 18.15 -15.95 -3.18
C ILE A 74 17.44 -15.27 -4.35
N GLU A 75 16.85 -16.07 -5.23
CA GLU A 75 16.05 -15.61 -6.36
C GLU A 75 14.61 -16.10 -6.20
N VAL A 76 13.67 -15.17 -6.05
CA VAL A 76 12.22 -15.44 -5.95
C VAL A 76 11.54 -15.09 -7.28
N PRO A 77 11.08 -16.08 -8.08
CA PRO A 77 10.62 -15.85 -9.45
C PRO A 77 9.39 -14.93 -9.58
N ASP A 78 8.47 -14.99 -8.62
CA ASP A 78 7.19 -14.26 -8.68
C ASP A 78 7.31 -12.78 -8.25
N GLU A 79 8.38 -12.41 -7.55
CA GLU A 79 8.61 -11.04 -7.06
C GLU A 79 9.60 -10.25 -7.91
N ARG A 80 10.33 -10.90 -8.84
CA ARG A 80 11.45 -10.30 -9.60
C ARG A 80 12.52 -9.65 -8.70
N THR A 81 12.65 -10.12 -7.46
CA THR A 81 13.64 -9.68 -6.48
C THR A 81 14.79 -10.69 -6.45
N THR A 82 16.01 -10.16 -6.29
CA THR A 82 17.22 -10.95 -6.04
C THR A 82 17.84 -10.37 -4.79
N ASP A 83 17.90 -11.16 -3.72
CA ASP A 83 18.46 -10.75 -2.45
C ASP A 83 19.80 -11.44 -2.21
N GLU A 84 20.78 -10.66 -1.75
CA GLU A 84 22.12 -11.15 -1.42
C GLU A 84 22.37 -10.96 0.08
N LEU A 85 22.53 -12.07 0.81
CA LEU A 85 22.84 -12.09 2.23
C LEU A 85 24.28 -12.50 2.47
N THR A 86 25.01 -11.71 3.25
CA THR A 86 26.40 -12.03 3.58
C THR A 86 26.47 -12.92 4.82
N TRP A 87 27.26 -14.00 4.78
CA TRP A 87 27.45 -14.87 5.94
C TRP A 87 28.25 -14.14 7.03
N SER A 88 27.70 -14.06 8.24
CA SER A 88 28.41 -13.45 9.37
C SER A 88 28.93 -14.51 10.33
N LYS A 89 30.26 -14.67 10.43
CA LYS A 89 30.89 -15.47 11.52
C LYS A 89 30.80 -14.80 12.89
N ASP A 90 30.62 -13.48 12.88
CA ASP A 90 30.70 -12.61 14.05
C ASP A 90 29.28 -12.26 14.53
N PHE A 91 28.32 -13.16 14.30
CA PHE A 91 26.93 -13.02 14.75
C PHE A 91 26.89 -12.70 16.25
N ASP A 92 26.34 -11.53 16.59
CA ASP A 92 26.08 -11.11 17.95
C ASP A 92 24.59 -11.34 18.28
N PRO A 93 24.27 -12.34 19.13
CA PRO A 93 22.88 -12.60 19.52
C PRO A 93 22.22 -11.45 20.28
N GLU A 94 23.00 -10.51 20.83
CA GLU A 94 22.47 -9.33 21.53
C GLU A 94 22.11 -8.20 20.54
N ASN A 95 22.60 -8.24 19.30
CA ASN A 95 22.33 -7.24 18.27
C ASN A 95 22.31 -7.85 16.86
N PRO A 96 21.24 -8.60 16.50
CA PRO A 96 21.14 -9.25 15.20
C PRO A 96 20.94 -8.23 14.08
N ASP A 97 21.83 -8.22 13.09
CA ASP A 97 21.65 -7.48 11.85
C ASP A 97 20.59 -8.19 10.97
N SER A 98 19.70 -7.43 10.32
CA SER A 98 18.63 -7.99 9.47
C SER A 98 19.17 -8.63 8.20
N ASP A 99 20.36 -8.22 7.75
CA ASP A 99 20.86 -8.51 6.40
C ASP A 99 21.95 -9.62 6.39
N ILE A 100 22.10 -10.33 7.51
CA ILE A 100 23.07 -11.42 7.66
C ILE A 100 22.38 -12.78 7.76
N TRP A 101 23.06 -13.81 7.25
CA TRP A 101 22.70 -15.19 7.56
C TRP A 101 23.81 -15.87 8.38
N TYR A 102 23.40 -16.70 9.33
CA TYR A 102 24.28 -17.44 10.23
C TYR A 102 23.75 -18.86 10.43
N VAL A 103 24.64 -19.85 10.50
CA VAL A 103 24.27 -21.24 10.80
C VAL A 103 25.33 -21.86 11.70
N ASP A 104 24.92 -22.34 12.88
CA ASP A 104 25.72 -23.19 13.78
C ASP A 104 24.92 -24.43 14.21
N GLY A 105 25.25 -25.57 13.59
CA GLY A 105 24.62 -26.85 13.90
C GLY A 105 23.11 -26.89 13.63
N ASP A 106 22.34 -26.86 14.72
CA ASP A 106 20.87 -26.90 14.70
C ASP A 106 20.24 -25.51 14.94
N PHE A 107 21.04 -24.43 14.87
CA PHE A 107 20.61 -23.04 14.99
C PHE A 107 20.96 -22.25 13.72
N MET A 108 20.03 -21.42 13.26
CA MET A 108 20.20 -20.54 12.10
C MET A 108 19.60 -19.17 12.39
N VAL A 109 20.24 -18.13 11.87
CA VAL A 109 19.68 -16.79 11.73
C VAL A 109 19.53 -16.50 10.25
N PHE A 110 18.35 -16.06 9.86
CA PHE A 110 18.03 -15.80 8.46
C PHE A 110 17.01 -14.66 8.39
N TRP A 111 17.34 -13.58 7.68
CA TRP A 111 16.51 -12.36 7.58
C TRP A 111 15.99 -11.89 8.95
N GLY A 112 16.90 -11.71 9.91
CA GLY A 112 16.56 -11.28 11.28
C GLY A 112 15.79 -12.30 12.14
N GLY A 113 15.36 -13.44 11.58
CA GLY A 113 14.63 -14.50 12.29
C GLY A 113 15.55 -15.58 12.88
N PHE A 114 15.14 -16.15 14.03
CA PHE A 114 15.82 -17.26 14.69
C PHE A 114 15.17 -18.61 14.38
N TYR A 115 15.95 -19.51 13.78
CA TYR A 115 15.49 -20.82 13.33
C TYR A 115 16.24 -21.94 14.03
N THR A 116 15.55 -23.06 14.21
CA THR A 116 16.11 -24.31 14.74
C THR A 116 15.79 -25.47 13.83
N ARG A 117 16.58 -26.55 13.88
CA ARG A 117 16.30 -27.73 13.06
C ARG A 117 15.01 -28.40 13.51
N ALA A 118 14.15 -28.76 12.56
CA ALA A 118 12.87 -29.43 12.83
C ALA A 118 13.07 -30.72 13.66
N GLY A 119 12.17 -30.93 14.63
CA GLY A 119 12.21 -32.10 15.53
C GLY A 119 13.28 -32.07 16.61
N LYS A 120 13.95 -30.93 16.83
CA LYS A 120 14.89 -30.71 17.94
C LYS A 120 14.26 -29.87 19.05
N ASP A 121 14.83 -29.98 20.25
CA ASP A 121 14.47 -29.18 21.41
C ASP A 121 14.90 -27.72 21.18
N GLN A 122 13.95 -26.92 20.67
CA GLN A 122 14.19 -25.53 20.26
C GLN A 122 14.64 -24.69 21.45
N GLU A 123 13.99 -24.83 22.59
CA GLU A 123 14.26 -24.04 23.80
C GLU A 123 15.70 -24.24 24.27
N LYS A 124 16.16 -25.49 24.30
CA LYS A 124 17.55 -25.81 24.67
C LYS A 124 18.56 -25.23 23.68
N ILE A 125 18.27 -25.30 22.38
CA ILE A 125 19.14 -24.77 21.33
C ILE A 125 19.22 -23.25 21.44
N LEU A 126 18.09 -22.55 21.63
CA LEU A 126 18.04 -21.10 21.71
C LEU A 126 18.70 -20.59 22.99
N LYS A 127 18.47 -21.23 24.14
CA LYS A 127 19.17 -20.90 25.41
C LYS A 127 20.68 -21.00 25.28
N LYS A 128 21.19 -21.97 24.52
CA LYS A 128 22.63 -22.11 24.27
C LYS A 128 23.20 -20.91 23.49
N HIS A 129 22.47 -20.39 22.51
CA HIS A 129 22.99 -19.37 21.58
C HIS A 129 22.62 -17.93 21.96
N LEU A 130 21.52 -17.70 22.67
CA LEU A 130 21.00 -16.36 22.99
C LEU A 130 21.38 -15.84 24.39
N LYS A 131 22.26 -16.54 25.14
CA LYS A 131 22.73 -16.15 26.50
C LYS A 131 21.63 -15.62 27.44
N THR A 132 20.42 -16.16 27.37
CA THR A 132 19.35 -15.78 28.29
C THR A 132 19.62 -16.41 29.67
N ASP A 133 20.40 -15.73 30.50
CA ASP A 133 20.61 -16.07 31.90
C ASP A 133 19.34 -15.77 32.71
N SER A 134 18.49 -16.77 32.88
CA SER A 134 17.58 -16.81 34.03
C SER A 134 18.32 -17.46 35.20
N LYS A 135 18.78 -16.68 36.19
CA LYS A 135 19.21 -17.22 37.48
C LYS A 135 18.59 -16.51 38.67
N LYS A 136 17.72 -17.25 39.37
CA LYS A 136 17.73 -17.62 40.81
C LYS A 136 16.28 -17.95 41.22
N ASP A 137 15.93 -18.95 42.00
CA ASP A 137 16.55 -20.13 42.58
C ASP A 137 15.32 -20.98 42.99
N ASP A 138 15.32 -22.29 42.77
CA ASP A 138 15.16 -23.21 43.90
C ASP A 138 15.55 -24.64 43.50
N LYS A 139 16.36 -25.24 44.37
CA LYS A 139 16.71 -26.66 44.34
C LYS A 139 15.68 -27.41 45.17
N GLY A 140 15.18 -28.53 44.66
CA GLY A 140 14.46 -29.52 45.46
C GLY A 140 14.14 -30.73 44.60
N ASP A 141 14.69 -31.88 45.01
CA ASP A 141 14.58 -33.18 44.36
C ASP A 141 13.14 -33.68 44.15
N ASP A 142 12.96 -34.49 43.10
CA ASP A 142 12.59 -35.92 43.17
C ASP A 142 11.66 -36.36 42.04
N ASN A 143 11.95 -37.58 41.56
CA ASN A 143 11.12 -38.38 40.67
C ASN A 143 9.67 -38.44 41.18
N GLY A 144 8.71 -37.97 40.36
CA GLY A 144 7.30 -38.03 40.69
C GLY A 144 6.41 -38.07 39.45
N THR A 145 6.12 -39.30 39.02
CA THR A 145 4.82 -39.79 38.53
C THR A 145 3.84 -38.79 37.92
N TYR A 146 3.54 -38.98 36.63
CA TYR A 146 2.41 -38.39 35.92
C TYR A 146 1.10 -38.59 36.70
N ASN A 147 0.56 -37.52 37.28
CA ASN A 147 -0.83 -37.47 37.72
C ASN A 147 -1.59 -36.51 36.80
N ALA A 148 -2.49 -37.09 36.00
CA ALA A 148 -3.49 -36.38 35.22
C ALA A 148 -4.53 -35.76 36.17
N GLY A 149 -4.31 -34.52 36.58
CA GLY A 149 -5.31 -33.65 37.20
C GLY A 149 -5.60 -32.50 36.23
N GLY A 150 -6.82 -32.45 35.69
CA GLY A 150 -7.23 -31.40 34.75
C GLY A 150 -7.10 -30.01 35.37
N ALA A 151 -6.09 -29.26 34.95
CA ALA A 151 -5.90 -27.87 35.33
C ALA A 151 -7.05 -27.04 34.74
N ALA A 152 -7.63 -26.15 35.56
CA ALA A 152 -8.65 -25.22 35.08
C ALA A 152 -8.02 -24.24 34.09
N ALA A 153 -8.64 -24.08 32.91
CA ALA A 153 -8.17 -23.20 31.86
C ALA A 153 -7.92 -21.76 32.37
N LYS A 154 -6.75 -21.20 32.05
CA LYS A 154 -6.34 -19.85 32.45
C LYS A 154 -7.17 -18.81 31.70
N VAL A 155 -7.71 -17.81 32.40
CA VAL A 155 -8.55 -16.77 31.79
C VAL A 155 -7.67 -15.62 31.29
N LEU A 156 -7.79 -15.30 30.00
CA LEU A 156 -7.10 -14.18 29.33
C LEU A 156 -8.05 -13.00 29.15
N ASP A 157 -7.57 -11.78 29.39
CA ASP A 157 -8.25 -10.56 28.96
C ASP A 157 -7.73 -10.18 27.57
N ALA A 158 -8.51 -10.51 26.54
CA ALA A 158 -8.09 -10.32 25.15
C ALA A 158 -7.77 -8.85 24.85
N PHE A 159 -8.45 -7.88 25.45
CA PHE A 159 -8.28 -6.48 25.06
C PHE A 159 -7.33 -5.70 25.97
N ASP A 160 -6.65 -6.37 26.90
CA ASP A 160 -5.64 -5.75 27.77
C ASP A 160 -4.36 -5.48 26.98
N GLY A 161 -4.00 -4.21 26.85
CA GLY A 161 -2.85 -3.77 26.05
C GLY A 161 -3.07 -3.76 24.52
N VAL A 162 -4.27 -4.05 24.02
CA VAL A 162 -4.58 -3.94 22.58
C VAL A 162 -4.76 -2.48 22.18
N ASN A 163 -3.98 -2.04 21.21
CA ASN A 163 -4.10 -0.71 20.60
C ASN A 163 -4.91 -0.81 19.30
N LEU A 164 -6.04 -0.10 19.24
CA LEU A 164 -6.92 -0.06 18.08
C LEU A 164 -6.81 1.33 17.45
N THR A 165 -6.39 1.39 16.20
CA THR A 165 -6.23 2.64 15.46
C THR A 165 -7.11 2.63 14.22
N VAL A 166 -7.68 3.79 13.88
CA VAL A 166 -8.47 3.97 12.66
C VAL A 166 -7.67 4.85 11.70
N THR A 167 -7.56 4.42 10.45
CA THR A 167 -6.86 5.15 9.39
C THR A 167 -7.72 5.22 8.13
N GLY A 168 -7.39 6.10 7.19
CA GLY A 168 -8.11 6.27 5.93
C GLY A 168 -9.14 7.40 5.94
N ILE A 169 -10.01 7.42 4.94
CA ILE A 169 -10.97 8.49 4.66
C ILE A 169 -12.36 7.88 4.53
N SER A 170 -13.32 8.36 5.31
CA SER A 170 -14.71 7.88 5.31
C SER A 170 -15.31 8.00 3.90
N PRO A 171 -15.92 6.92 3.33
CA PRO A 171 -16.38 5.68 4.00
C PRO A 171 -15.40 4.49 3.98
N PHE A 172 -14.12 4.72 3.65
CA PHE A 172 -13.09 3.69 3.50
C PHE A 172 -12.08 3.66 4.67
N CYS A 173 -12.53 3.98 5.89
CA CYS A 173 -11.65 3.87 7.05
C CYS A 173 -11.38 2.39 7.37
N LYS A 174 -10.14 2.06 7.74
CA LYS A 174 -9.72 0.71 8.16
C LYS A 174 -9.32 0.74 9.63
N VAL A 175 -9.54 -0.38 10.32
CA VAL A 175 -9.09 -0.57 11.71
C VAL A 175 -7.81 -1.40 11.69
N SER A 176 -6.76 -0.87 12.30
CA SER A 176 -5.53 -1.60 12.57
C SER A 176 -5.49 -2.03 14.03
N ILE A 177 -5.12 -3.29 14.24
CA ILE A 177 -5.08 -3.95 15.55
C ILE A 177 -3.60 -4.22 15.86
N ASP A 178 -3.08 -3.50 16.85
CA ASP A 178 -1.71 -3.68 17.33
C ASP A 178 -1.74 -4.37 18.69
N THR A 179 -1.13 -5.55 18.74
CA THR A 179 -1.04 -6.41 19.93
C THR A 179 0.33 -6.38 20.58
N SER A 180 1.28 -5.57 20.09
CA SER A 180 2.67 -5.56 20.56
C SER A 180 2.82 -5.27 22.06
N SER A 181 1.87 -4.52 22.63
CA SER A 181 1.82 -4.16 24.05
C SER A 181 0.97 -5.11 24.91
N CYS A 182 0.38 -6.15 24.32
CA CYS A 182 -0.42 -7.13 25.05
C CYS A 182 0.48 -8.08 25.88
N PRO A 183 -0.05 -8.75 26.91
CA PRO A 183 0.63 -9.88 27.55
C PRO A 183 1.01 -10.96 26.53
N SER A 184 2.14 -11.65 26.73
CA SER A 184 2.65 -12.64 25.78
C SER A 184 1.65 -13.76 25.51
N GLU A 185 0.87 -14.18 26.51
CA GLU A 185 -0.17 -15.19 26.32
C GLU A 185 -1.31 -14.69 25.42
N VAL A 186 -1.66 -13.41 25.48
CA VAL A 186 -2.67 -12.81 24.60
C VAL A 186 -2.14 -12.71 23.17
N GLN A 187 -0.89 -12.26 22.99
CA GLN A 187 -0.25 -12.17 21.66
C GLN A 187 -0.17 -13.52 20.96
N GLN A 188 0.08 -14.59 21.72
CA GLN A 188 0.23 -15.94 21.17
C GLN A 188 -1.12 -16.63 20.96
N CYS A 189 -2.04 -16.50 21.92
CA CYS A 189 -3.23 -17.35 21.97
C CYS A 189 -4.48 -16.71 21.37
N VAL A 190 -4.50 -15.40 21.10
CA VAL A 190 -5.71 -14.68 20.68
C VAL A 190 -5.57 -14.13 19.27
N GLU A 191 -6.53 -14.47 18.41
CA GLU A 191 -6.69 -13.90 17.07
C GLU A 191 -7.82 -12.86 17.09
N TYR A 192 -7.67 -11.79 16.30
CA TYR A 192 -8.66 -10.72 16.18
C TYR A 192 -9.20 -10.64 14.77
N GLU A 193 -10.47 -10.28 14.67
CA GLU A 193 -11.16 -10.02 13.40
C GLU A 193 -12.09 -8.83 13.58
N ALA A 194 -12.08 -7.92 12.62
CA ALA A 194 -13.03 -6.81 12.54
C ALA A 194 -14.28 -7.27 11.78
N ASP A 195 -15.45 -6.71 12.09
CA ASP A 195 -16.72 -7.15 11.50
C ASP A 195 -16.91 -6.78 10.02
N LYS A 196 -16.08 -5.86 9.51
CA LYS A 196 -16.01 -5.47 8.10
C LYS A 196 -14.66 -4.84 7.75
N ASP A 197 -14.40 -4.74 6.44
CA ASP A 197 -13.16 -4.18 5.89
C ASP A 197 -13.09 -2.65 5.97
N TYR A 198 -14.23 -1.97 5.82
CA TYR A 198 -14.32 -0.51 5.68
C TYR A 198 -15.42 0.10 6.55
N TYR A 199 -15.11 1.26 7.16
CA TYR A 199 -15.98 1.99 8.07
C TYR A 199 -16.15 3.45 7.62
N SER A 200 -17.33 3.99 7.87
CA SER A 200 -17.66 5.42 7.75
C SER A 200 -17.65 6.08 9.13
N ASN A 201 -17.51 7.41 9.17
CA ASN A 201 -17.78 8.16 10.39
C ASN A 201 -19.19 7.84 10.92
N GLY A 202 -19.29 7.58 12.22
CA GLY A 202 -20.53 7.17 12.90
C GLY A 202 -20.78 5.66 12.91
N ASP A 203 -20.03 4.86 12.15
CA ASP A 203 -20.16 3.41 12.19
C ASP A 203 -19.66 2.83 13.52
N SER A 204 -20.35 1.80 13.99
CA SER A 204 -19.87 0.96 15.09
C SER A 204 -18.91 -0.10 14.54
N VAL A 205 -17.73 -0.20 15.13
CA VAL A 205 -16.75 -1.26 14.92
C VAL A 205 -16.96 -2.34 15.96
N VAL A 206 -16.95 -3.61 15.55
CA VAL A 206 -16.94 -4.75 16.46
C VAL A 206 -15.70 -5.58 16.19
N ILE A 207 -14.75 -5.55 17.13
CA ILE A 207 -13.59 -6.43 17.10
C ILE A 207 -13.92 -7.69 17.90
N THR A 208 -13.81 -8.84 17.24
CA THR A 208 -14.01 -10.16 17.83
C THR A 208 -12.65 -10.80 18.10
N ALA A 209 -12.44 -11.19 19.36
CA ALA A 209 -11.29 -11.96 19.80
C ALA A 209 -11.67 -13.44 19.93
N ARG A 210 -10.89 -14.32 19.31
CA ARG A 210 -11.04 -15.78 19.42
C ARG A 210 -9.74 -16.42 19.88
N LEU A 211 -9.85 -17.53 20.60
CA LEU A 211 -8.67 -18.32 20.90
C LEU A 211 -8.19 -19.00 19.62
N SER A 212 -6.89 -19.08 19.45
CA SER A 212 -6.27 -20.03 18.54
C SER A 212 -6.73 -21.44 18.89
N SER A 213 -6.99 -22.26 17.87
CA SER A 213 -7.49 -23.64 18.04
C SER A 213 -6.65 -24.51 18.98
N TRP A 214 -5.34 -24.28 19.05
CA TRP A 214 -4.43 -24.99 19.95
C TRP A 214 -4.45 -24.50 21.41
N ALA A 215 -4.99 -23.31 21.67
CA ALA A 215 -5.07 -22.70 22.99
C ALA A 215 -6.41 -22.98 23.71
N GLU A 216 -7.41 -23.53 23.01
CA GLU A 216 -8.76 -23.73 23.53
C GLU A 216 -8.85 -24.73 24.70
N SER A 217 -7.91 -25.69 24.81
CA SER A 217 -7.87 -26.63 25.94
C SER A 217 -7.39 -25.98 27.23
N ASP A 218 -6.55 -24.97 27.12
CA ASP A 218 -5.73 -24.45 28.22
C ASP A 218 -6.16 -23.04 28.65
N TYR A 219 -6.90 -22.33 27.79
CA TYR A 219 -7.29 -20.94 28.00
C TYR A 219 -8.78 -20.67 27.80
N LYS A 220 -9.26 -19.59 28.39
CA LYS A 220 -10.58 -19.00 28.14
C LYS A 220 -10.45 -17.50 27.98
N ILE A 221 -11.23 -16.89 27.09
CA ILE A 221 -11.27 -15.43 26.95
C ILE A 221 -12.35 -14.85 27.88
N LYS A 222 -11.98 -13.81 28.62
CA LYS A 222 -12.87 -13.07 29.54
C LYS A 222 -13.96 -12.29 28.80
N SER A 223 -13.57 -11.55 27.75
CA SER A 223 -14.49 -10.83 26.85
C SER A 223 -14.05 -11.08 25.41
N ALA A 224 -14.94 -11.66 24.61
CA ALA A 224 -14.65 -11.99 23.21
C ALA A 224 -14.90 -10.82 22.25
N THR A 225 -15.48 -9.71 22.71
CA THR A 225 -15.80 -8.57 21.84
C THR A 225 -15.41 -7.24 22.48
N LYS A 226 -15.03 -6.29 21.62
CA LYS A 226 -14.85 -4.88 21.95
C LYS A 226 -15.49 -4.04 20.86
N THR A 227 -16.23 -3.02 21.27
CA THR A 227 -16.99 -2.15 20.38
C THR A 227 -16.58 -0.70 20.60
N PHE A 228 -16.44 0.04 19.51
CA PHE A 228 -16.22 1.48 19.53
C PHE A 228 -16.79 2.12 18.26
N THR A 229 -16.91 3.44 18.24
CA THR A 229 -17.45 4.18 17.09
C THR A 229 -16.31 4.86 16.33
N VAL A 230 -16.36 4.83 15.00
CA VAL A 230 -15.47 5.65 14.17
C VAL A 230 -15.92 7.10 14.25
N SER A 231 -15.03 7.98 14.69
CA SER A 231 -15.27 9.43 14.71
C SER A 231 -14.02 10.17 14.26
N ASP A 232 -14.21 11.44 13.88
CA ASP A 232 -13.12 12.37 13.61
C ASP A 232 -12.13 11.88 12.54
N MET A 233 -12.62 11.11 11.56
CA MET A 233 -11.85 10.77 10.36
C MET A 233 -12.13 11.78 9.23
N PRO A 234 -11.17 12.03 8.32
CA PRO A 234 -11.44 12.76 7.10
C PRO A 234 -12.57 12.09 6.29
N GLU A 235 -13.34 12.88 5.54
CA GLU A 235 -14.52 12.40 4.82
C GLU A 235 -14.62 13.00 3.42
N TYR A 236 -14.92 12.16 2.43
CA TYR A 236 -15.27 12.65 1.10
C TYR A 236 -16.61 13.38 1.12
N ILE A 237 -16.65 14.59 0.55
CA ILE A 237 -17.88 15.40 0.58
C ILE A 237 -18.97 14.80 -0.33
N THR A 238 -20.20 14.71 0.17
CA THR A 238 -21.41 14.34 -0.61
C THR A 238 -22.48 15.44 -0.62
N SER A 239 -22.15 16.54 0.06
CA SER A 239 -22.85 17.83 0.12
C SER A 239 -21.83 18.94 0.34
N THR A 240 -22.15 20.17 -0.06
CA THR A 240 -21.36 21.37 0.23
C THR A 240 -21.91 22.18 1.41
N GLU A 241 -23.03 21.74 1.99
CA GLU A 241 -23.67 22.42 3.10
C GLU A 241 -22.77 22.44 4.34
N GLY A 242 -22.52 23.63 4.89
CA GLY A 242 -21.69 23.80 6.09
C GLY A 242 -20.19 23.55 5.88
N ILE A 243 -19.72 23.46 4.63
CA ILE A 243 -18.30 23.29 4.31
C ILE A 243 -17.73 24.61 3.80
N ASN A 244 -16.62 25.07 4.39
CA ASN A 244 -15.87 26.21 3.87
C ASN A 244 -15.03 25.77 2.66
N LEU A 245 -15.37 26.27 1.48
CA LEU A 245 -14.69 25.97 0.22
C LEU A 245 -13.82 27.14 -0.30
N ASP A 246 -13.63 28.20 0.49
CA ASP A 246 -12.94 29.43 0.07
C ASP A 246 -11.53 29.15 -0.48
N SER A 247 -10.78 28.26 0.19
CA SER A 247 -9.42 27.91 -0.27
C SER A 247 -9.44 27.20 -1.62
N LEU A 248 -10.36 26.25 -1.82
CA LEU A 248 -10.50 25.54 -3.09
C LEU A 248 -10.94 26.49 -4.21
N ILE A 249 -11.92 27.36 -3.92
CA ILE A 249 -12.43 28.38 -4.85
C ILE A 249 -11.30 29.33 -5.27
N LYS A 250 -10.45 29.75 -4.33
CA LYS A 250 -9.30 30.60 -4.61
C LYS A 250 -8.28 29.90 -5.50
N GLU A 251 -7.85 28.68 -5.17
CA GLU A 251 -6.90 27.92 -5.99
C GLU A 251 -7.44 27.64 -7.40
N ARG A 252 -8.75 27.35 -7.51
CA ARG A 252 -9.44 27.22 -8.80
C ARG A 252 -9.37 28.51 -9.62
N ASP A 253 -9.63 29.65 -9.00
CA ASP A 253 -9.61 30.95 -9.69
C ASP A 253 -8.19 31.31 -10.13
N ASP A 254 -7.18 31.03 -9.30
CA ASP A 254 -5.77 31.20 -9.65
C ASP A 254 -5.36 30.27 -10.81
N TYR A 255 -5.81 29.00 -10.80
CA TYR A 255 -5.61 28.05 -11.90
C TYR A 255 -6.23 28.55 -13.21
N VAL A 256 -7.49 28.97 -13.19
CA VAL A 256 -8.20 29.50 -14.37
C VAL A 256 -7.53 30.76 -14.89
N LYS A 257 -7.10 31.66 -14.00
CA LYS A 257 -6.36 32.88 -14.35
C LYS A 257 -5.01 32.55 -15.00
N ALA A 258 -4.28 31.57 -14.50
CA ALA A 258 -3.03 31.12 -15.09
C ALA A 258 -3.26 30.57 -16.50
N LYS A 259 -4.17 29.60 -16.68
CA LYS A 259 -4.49 28.99 -17.98
C LYS A 259 -5.01 29.99 -19.02
N THR A 260 -5.78 31.00 -18.59
CA THR A 260 -6.25 32.06 -19.50
C THR A 260 -5.16 33.08 -19.84
N SER A 261 -4.21 33.32 -18.94
CA SER A 261 -3.05 34.19 -19.21
C SER A 261 -2.08 33.53 -20.19
N GLU A 262 -1.78 32.24 -20.00
CA GLU A 262 -0.94 31.41 -20.90
C GLU A 262 -1.46 31.38 -22.34
N ALA A 263 -2.79 31.48 -22.52
CA ALA A 263 -3.38 31.50 -23.84
C ALA A 263 -3.01 32.77 -24.63
N SER A 264 -2.65 33.89 -24.00
CA SER A 264 -2.32 35.11 -24.74
C SER A 264 -1.04 34.94 -25.55
N ASN A 265 -1.15 34.98 -26.89
CA ASN A 265 -0.13 34.59 -27.86
C ASN A 265 0.26 33.10 -27.83
N GLY A 266 -0.52 32.25 -27.17
CA GLY A 266 -0.38 30.81 -27.14
C GLY A 266 -1.20 30.11 -28.23
N SER A 267 -0.86 28.86 -28.50
CA SER A 267 -1.61 27.99 -29.44
C SER A 267 -2.71 27.17 -28.76
N TYR A 268 -2.78 27.21 -27.42
CA TYR A 268 -3.67 26.39 -26.60
C TYR A 268 -4.39 27.26 -25.56
N LEU A 269 -5.64 26.90 -25.28
CA LEU A 269 -6.42 27.42 -24.18
C LEU A 269 -7.00 26.21 -23.46
N PHE A 270 -6.64 26.01 -22.19
CA PHE A 270 -6.93 24.77 -21.44
C PHE A 270 -6.52 23.52 -22.24
N ASP A 271 -5.28 23.54 -22.75
CA ASP A 271 -4.64 22.44 -23.50
C ASP A 271 -5.37 22.04 -24.81
N LEU A 272 -6.32 22.86 -25.28
CA LEU A 272 -7.07 22.64 -26.52
C LEU A 272 -6.74 23.69 -27.60
N VAL A 273 -6.55 23.22 -28.83
CA VAL A 273 -6.51 24.06 -30.04
C VAL A 273 -7.93 24.36 -30.49
N TYR A 274 -8.24 25.63 -30.74
CA TYR A 274 -9.54 26.02 -31.30
C TYR A 274 -9.54 25.86 -32.82
N TYR A 275 -10.63 25.29 -33.35
CA TYR A 275 -10.81 25.08 -34.79
C TYR A 275 -12.03 25.86 -35.28
N LYS A 276 -11.88 26.57 -36.39
CA LYS A 276 -13.01 27.25 -37.04
C LYS A 276 -12.85 27.19 -38.56
N CYS A 277 -13.97 26.93 -39.25
CA CYS A 277 -14.02 26.83 -40.71
C CYS A 277 -13.01 25.83 -41.33
N GLY A 278 -12.71 24.73 -40.63
CA GLY A 278 -11.76 23.72 -41.11
C GLY A 278 -10.28 24.07 -40.94
N HIS A 279 -9.97 25.17 -40.24
CA HIS A 279 -8.59 25.59 -39.95
C HIS A 279 -8.31 25.68 -38.45
N ASN A 280 -7.06 25.41 -38.08
CA ASN A 280 -6.56 25.67 -36.73
C ASN A 280 -6.48 27.19 -36.53
N CYS A 281 -7.13 27.69 -35.49
CA CYS A 281 -6.91 29.04 -35.00
C CYS A 281 -5.58 29.01 -34.24
N SER A 282 -4.49 29.28 -34.96
CA SER A 282 -3.13 28.98 -34.50
C SER A 282 -2.63 29.86 -33.36
N GLN A 283 -3.31 30.97 -33.05
CA GLN A 283 -2.95 31.86 -31.95
C GLN A 283 -4.19 32.46 -31.28
N TYR A 284 -4.27 32.34 -29.95
CA TYR A 284 -5.22 33.11 -29.16
C TYR A 284 -4.62 34.50 -28.90
N ASP A 285 -5.25 35.56 -29.39
CA ASP A 285 -4.73 36.93 -29.20
C ASP A 285 -4.96 37.39 -27.75
N LYS A 286 -6.15 37.10 -27.21
CA LYS A 286 -6.50 37.38 -25.82
C LYS A 286 -7.75 36.64 -25.36
N VAL A 287 -7.81 36.36 -24.07
CA VAL A 287 -9.06 36.03 -23.38
C VAL A 287 -9.80 37.33 -23.04
N ASN A 288 -11.06 37.43 -23.45
CA ASN A 288 -11.90 38.62 -23.27
C ASN A 288 -12.68 38.56 -21.95
N SER A 289 -13.17 37.39 -21.58
CA SER A 289 -13.95 37.19 -20.36
C SER A 289 -14.01 35.71 -19.97
N THR A 290 -14.07 35.47 -18.67
CA THR A 290 -14.28 34.14 -18.07
C THR A 290 -15.38 34.25 -17.05
N SER A 291 -16.40 33.39 -17.13
CA SER A 291 -17.53 33.39 -16.19
C SER A 291 -17.93 31.97 -15.84
N VAL A 292 -18.13 31.70 -14.56
CA VAL A 292 -18.77 30.45 -14.09
C VAL A 292 -20.24 30.49 -14.53
N SER A 293 -20.66 29.44 -15.22
CA SER A 293 -22.06 29.19 -15.61
C SER A 293 -22.76 28.41 -14.51
N ASP A 294 -22.20 27.25 -14.16
CA ASP A 294 -22.84 26.27 -13.30
C ASP A 294 -21.81 25.53 -12.46
N VAL A 295 -22.22 25.03 -11.31
CA VAL A 295 -21.40 24.18 -10.45
C VAL A 295 -22.16 22.90 -10.15
N TYR A 296 -21.47 21.77 -10.24
CA TYR A 296 -22.02 20.47 -9.90
C TYR A 296 -21.15 19.76 -8.87
N LEU A 297 -21.79 19.11 -7.91
CA LEU A 297 -21.19 18.05 -7.12
C LEU A 297 -21.62 16.72 -7.72
N VAL A 298 -20.63 15.92 -8.07
CA VAL A 298 -20.80 14.55 -8.53
C VAL A 298 -20.24 13.64 -7.45
N SER A 299 -20.99 12.64 -7.01
CA SER A 299 -20.54 11.72 -5.95
C SER A 299 -20.98 10.30 -6.26
N LEU A 300 -20.12 9.33 -6.02
CA LEU A 300 -20.43 7.94 -6.28
C LEU A 300 -21.65 7.50 -5.47
N LYS A 301 -22.56 6.77 -6.12
CA LYS A 301 -23.71 6.19 -5.43
C LYS A 301 -23.27 5.15 -4.41
N GLN A 302 -23.99 5.08 -3.29
CA GLN A 302 -23.72 4.11 -2.22
C GLN A 302 -23.72 2.66 -2.73
N ASN A 303 -24.65 2.31 -3.63
CA ASN A 303 -24.76 0.96 -4.20
C ASN A 303 -23.66 0.64 -5.24
N LYS A 304 -22.73 1.57 -5.50
CA LYS A 304 -21.60 1.43 -6.43
C LYS A 304 -20.24 1.38 -5.72
N LEU A 305 -20.18 1.56 -4.41
CA LEU A 305 -18.93 1.51 -3.65
C LEU A 305 -18.16 0.19 -3.86
N ASN A 306 -18.87 -0.93 -3.91
CA ASN A 306 -18.26 -2.24 -4.10
C ASN A 306 -17.80 -2.52 -5.55
N THR A 307 -18.02 -1.58 -6.48
CA THR A 307 -17.68 -1.74 -7.90
C THR A 307 -16.39 -1.03 -8.30
N ILE A 308 -15.82 -0.23 -7.39
CA ILE A 308 -14.55 0.45 -7.59
C ILE A 308 -13.58 0.08 -6.48
N SER A 309 -12.32 -0.14 -6.86
CA SER A 309 -11.25 -0.34 -5.89
C SER A 309 -10.74 1.01 -5.42
N HIS A 310 -10.74 1.22 -4.10
CA HIS A 310 -10.16 2.43 -3.50
C HIS A 310 -8.64 2.55 -3.77
N ASP A 311 -7.99 1.43 -4.05
CA ASP A 311 -6.55 1.37 -4.34
C ASP A 311 -6.24 1.56 -5.85
N ASP A 312 -7.27 1.80 -6.69
CA ASP A 312 -7.07 2.08 -8.12
C ASP A 312 -6.51 3.50 -8.32
N TYR A 313 -5.53 3.61 -9.21
CA TYR A 313 -4.97 4.90 -9.64
C TYR A 313 -6.01 5.86 -10.23
N ASN A 314 -7.09 5.33 -10.80
CA ASN A 314 -8.18 6.12 -11.38
C ASN A 314 -9.39 6.25 -10.43
N PHE A 315 -9.20 6.00 -9.13
CA PHE A 315 -10.27 6.11 -8.16
C PHE A 315 -10.82 7.54 -8.09
N VAL A 316 -12.12 7.67 -8.30
CA VAL A 316 -12.88 8.91 -8.16
C VAL A 316 -14.09 8.65 -7.28
N TYR A 317 -14.08 9.20 -6.08
CA TYR A 317 -15.25 9.14 -5.21
C TYR A 317 -16.22 10.28 -5.51
N ASN A 318 -15.71 11.49 -5.63
CA ASN A 318 -16.49 12.68 -5.92
C ASN A 318 -15.71 13.68 -6.79
N GLU A 319 -16.44 14.59 -7.41
CA GLU A 319 -15.88 15.71 -8.16
C GLU A 319 -16.72 16.98 -7.92
N LEU A 320 -16.05 18.10 -7.65
CA LEU A 320 -16.64 19.43 -7.80
C LEU A 320 -16.31 19.95 -9.20
N CYS A 321 -17.33 20.06 -10.04
CA CYS A 321 -17.24 20.50 -11.42
C CYS A 321 -17.65 21.98 -11.53
N PHE A 322 -16.74 22.83 -11.98
CA PHE A 322 -16.95 24.25 -12.23
C PHE A 322 -17.00 24.51 -13.72
N LEU A 323 -18.20 24.79 -14.23
CA LEU A 323 -18.44 24.98 -15.65
C LEU A 323 -18.25 26.44 -16.02
N TYR A 324 -17.24 26.72 -16.83
CA TYR A 324 -16.90 28.05 -17.30
C TYR A 324 -17.31 28.26 -18.74
N LYS A 325 -17.73 29.48 -19.04
CA LYS A 325 -17.78 30.04 -20.38
C LYS A 325 -16.62 31.01 -20.55
N VAL A 326 -15.74 30.73 -21.52
CA VAL A 326 -14.57 31.54 -21.83
C VAL A 326 -14.74 32.14 -23.22
N SER A 327 -14.75 33.47 -23.30
CA SER A 327 -14.79 34.19 -24.57
C SER A 327 -13.42 34.73 -24.91
N PHE A 328 -12.99 34.57 -26.15
CA PHE A 328 -11.64 34.94 -26.58
C PHE A 328 -11.64 35.51 -27.99
N THR A 329 -10.55 36.21 -28.31
CA THR A 329 -10.21 36.63 -29.68
C THR A 329 -9.06 35.76 -30.14
N TRP A 330 -9.13 35.30 -31.39
CA TRP A 330 -8.11 34.48 -32.01
C TRP A 330 -7.68 35.11 -33.34
N GLY A 331 -6.44 34.82 -33.72
CA GLY A 331 -5.85 35.16 -35.00
C GLY A 331 -5.24 33.93 -35.65
N MET A 332 -5.05 33.97 -36.96
CA MET A 332 -4.10 33.07 -37.62
C MET A 332 -2.65 33.50 -37.34
N SER A 333 -1.69 32.66 -37.74
CA SER A 333 -0.25 32.91 -37.54
C SER A 333 0.15 34.29 -38.05
N GLU A 334 1.29 34.82 -37.59
CA GLU A 334 1.76 36.16 -37.95
C GLU A 334 1.71 36.47 -39.46
N VAL A 335 1.83 35.45 -40.31
CA VAL A 335 1.76 35.54 -41.78
C VAL A 335 0.35 35.89 -42.30
N PHE A 336 -0.71 35.53 -41.57
CA PHE A 336 -2.12 35.72 -41.96
C PHE A 336 -2.92 36.58 -40.97
N LYS A 337 -2.26 37.18 -39.98
CA LYS A 337 -2.90 37.89 -38.86
C LYS A 337 -3.81 39.04 -39.32
N ASP A 338 -3.47 39.71 -40.41
CA ASP A 338 -4.26 40.82 -40.97
C ASP A 338 -5.52 40.38 -41.72
N TYR A 339 -5.66 39.09 -42.03
CA TYR A 339 -6.75 38.56 -42.86
C TYR A 339 -7.77 37.74 -42.07
N TYR A 340 -7.36 37.13 -40.96
CA TYR A 340 -8.20 36.18 -40.22
C TYR A 340 -8.06 36.39 -38.72
N THR A 341 -8.84 37.33 -38.19
CA THR A 341 -9.12 37.45 -36.75
C THR A 341 -10.59 37.17 -36.49
N GLY A 342 -10.88 36.62 -35.32
CA GLY A 342 -12.25 36.27 -34.97
C GLY A 342 -12.48 36.22 -33.48
N LYS A 343 -13.75 36.15 -33.12
CA LYS A 343 -14.19 35.84 -31.76
C LYS A 343 -14.59 34.38 -31.67
N GLY A 344 -14.31 33.80 -30.51
CA GLY A 344 -14.65 32.42 -30.17
C GLY A 344 -15.19 32.33 -28.74
N THR A 345 -15.85 31.21 -28.48
CA THR A 345 -16.29 30.82 -27.14
C THR A 345 -15.90 29.37 -26.93
N MET A 346 -15.40 29.08 -25.74
CA MET A 346 -15.04 27.75 -25.27
C MET A 346 -15.71 27.51 -23.92
N TYR A 347 -16.11 26.27 -23.69
CA TYR A 347 -16.74 25.83 -22.46
C TYR A 347 -15.79 24.87 -21.76
N VAL A 348 -15.51 25.10 -20.49
CA VAL A 348 -14.49 24.37 -19.73
C VAL A 348 -15.09 23.85 -18.44
N ASN A 349 -14.95 22.57 -18.17
CA ASN A 349 -15.27 21.98 -16.88
C ASN A 349 -13.95 21.84 -16.11
N VAL A 350 -13.74 22.69 -15.12
CA VAL A 350 -12.61 22.59 -14.19
C VAL A 350 -13.05 21.72 -13.02
N ARG A 351 -12.32 20.65 -12.73
CA ARG A 351 -12.75 19.59 -11.82
C ARG A 351 -11.75 19.44 -10.68
N ALA A 352 -12.23 19.64 -9.45
CA ALA A 352 -11.54 19.18 -8.25
C ALA A 352 -12.01 17.75 -7.97
N ILE A 353 -11.10 16.78 -8.00
CA ILE A 353 -11.38 15.35 -7.84
C ILE A 353 -11.07 14.94 -6.41
N ASN A 354 -11.83 14.01 -5.84
CA ASN A 354 -11.59 13.45 -4.51
C ASN A 354 -11.49 14.54 -3.43
N VAL A 355 -12.52 15.38 -3.35
CA VAL A 355 -12.62 16.47 -2.39
C VAL A 355 -12.96 15.92 -1.01
N VAL A 356 -12.05 16.14 -0.06
CA VAL A 356 -12.07 15.60 1.30
C VAL A 356 -12.13 16.73 2.32
N LYS A 357 -13.04 16.62 3.28
CA LYS A 357 -13.12 17.46 4.46
C LYS A 357 -12.41 16.77 5.63
N TYR A 358 -11.52 17.49 6.30
CA TYR A 358 -10.85 17.03 7.51
C TYR A 358 -11.60 17.47 8.78
N PRO A 359 -11.36 16.80 9.93
CA PRO A 359 -12.01 17.14 11.20
C PRO A 359 -11.76 18.57 11.68
N ASP A 360 -10.60 19.14 11.35
CA ASP A 360 -10.24 20.53 11.65
C ASP A 360 -10.96 21.56 10.75
N GLY A 361 -11.79 21.09 9.81
CA GLY A 361 -12.53 21.90 8.85
C GLY A 361 -11.75 22.25 7.58
N THR A 362 -10.49 21.82 7.45
CA THR A 362 -9.73 22.01 6.22
C THR A 362 -10.26 21.13 5.09
N VAL A 363 -10.08 21.58 3.86
CA VAL A 363 -10.50 20.86 2.64
C VAL A 363 -9.29 20.63 1.76
N LYS A 364 -9.14 19.39 1.29
CA LYS A 364 -8.11 18.98 0.33
C LYS A 364 -8.73 18.24 -0.84
N TRP A 365 -8.02 18.14 -1.95
CA TRP A 365 -8.48 17.48 -3.16
C TRP A 365 -7.28 17.12 -4.05
N GLY A 366 -7.48 16.13 -4.93
CA GLY A 366 -6.52 15.86 -5.99
C GLY A 366 -6.75 14.53 -6.69
N SER A 367 -6.27 14.44 -7.92
CA SER A 367 -6.57 13.33 -8.82
C SER A 367 -5.71 12.09 -8.60
N LYS A 368 -4.48 12.25 -8.07
CA LYS A 368 -3.57 11.14 -7.74
C LYS A 368 -3.30 11.07 -6.24
N SER A 369 -3.09 12.23 -5.62
CA SER A 369 -3.03 12.40 -4.19
C SER A 369 -3.92 13.58 -3.79
N ILE A 370 -4.61 13.45 -2.65
CA ILE A 370 -5.39 14.55 -2.07
C ILE A 370 -4.53 15.75 -1.66
N ASP A 371 -3.22 15.57 -1.54
CA ASP A 371 -2.27 16.65 -1.22
C ASP A 371 -1.78 17.39 -2.47
N ASP A 372 -2.14 16.95 -3.69
CA ASP A 372 -1.71 17.59 -4.93
C ASP A 372 -2.39 18.95 -5.16
N LEU A 373 -3.62 19.11 -4.66
CA LEU A 373 -4.46 20.30 -4.84
C LEU A 373 -4.62 20.68 -6.33
N ASP A 374 -4.67 19.66 -7.19
CA ASP A 374 -4.69 19.82 -8.65
C ASP A 374 -6.10 19.93 -9.23
N PHE A 375 -6.19 20.41 -10.46
CA PHE A 375 -7.44 20.48 -11.22
C PHE A 375 -7.30 19.76 -12.55
N GLN A 376 -8.30 18.94 -12.87
CA GLN A 376 -8.44 18.37 -14.21
C GLN A 376 -9.42 19.19 -15.04
N THR A 377 -9.28 19.16 -16.37
CA THR A 377 -10.17 19.90 -17.26
C THR A 377 -10.75 19.04 -18.36
N VAL A 378 -12.00 19.34 -18.73
CA VAL A 378 -12.66 18.84 -19.94
C VAL A 378 -13.18 20.04 -20.70
N VAL A 379 -12.99 20.06 -22.02
CA VAL A 379 -13.28 21.24 -22.85
C VAL A 379 -14.26 20.88 -23.97
N SER A 380 -15.21 21.77 -24.23
CA SER A 380 -16.08 21.72 -25.42
C SER A 380 -16.06 23.07 -26.15
N THR A 381 -16.09 23.02 -27.48
CA THR A 381 -16.22 24.20 -28.35
C THR A 381 -17.66 24.40 -28.84
N LYS A 382 -18.60 23.54 -28.46
CA LYS A 382 -19.99 23.54 -28.95
C LYS A 382 -20.91 24.37 -28.05
N SER A 383 -21.18 23.90 -26.84
CA SER A 383 -22.07 24.56 -25.89
C SER A 383 -21.84 24.07 -24.46
N ILE A 384 -22.44 24.76 -23.48
CA ILE A 384 -22.40 24.35 -22.07
C ILE A 384 -23.19 23.05 -21.85
N GLU A 385 -24.26 22.85 -22.62
CA GLU A 385 -25.08 21.64 -22.60
C GLU A 385 -24.31 20.43 -23.14
N ASP A 386 -23.53 20.60 -24.22
CA ASP A 386 -22.65 19.53 -24.74
C ASP A 386 -21.57 19.15 -23.71
N LEU A 387 -20.95 20.14 -23.06
CA LEU A 387 -19.98 19.89 -21.99
C LEU A 387 -20.62 19.18 -20.79
N THR A 388 -21.81 19.61 -20.37
CA THR A 388 -22.57 18.97 -19.29
C THR A 388 -22.93 17.54 -19.65
N ALA A 389 -23.41 17.32 -20.88
CA ALA A 389 -23.82 16.01 -21.37
C ALA A 389 -22.65 15.00 -21.36
N THR A 390 -21.49 15.45 -21.85
CA THR A 390 -20.32 14.60 -22.08
C THR A 390 -19.46 14.39 -20.84
N SER A 391 -19.35 15.38 -19.94
CA SER A 391 -18.46 15.33 -18.78
C SER A 391 -19.14 15.18 -17.42
N ILE A 392 -20.46 15.37 -17.33
CA ILE A 392 -21.20 15.29 -16.06
C ILE A 392 -22.30 14.23 -16.14
N THR A 393 -23.27 14.37 -17.05
CA THR A 393 -24.43 13.46 -17.05
C THR A 393 -24.15 12.10 -17.68
N SER A 394 -23.07 11.97 -18.45
CA SER A 394 -22.62 10.70 -19.03
C SER A 394 -22.30 9.64 -17.97
N ILE A 395 -21.92 10.05 -16.76
CA ILE A 395 -21.58 9.16 -15.63
C ILE A 395 -22.73 8.96 -14.63
N SER A 396 -23.93 9.44 -14.95
CA SER A 396 -25.12 9.38 -14.08
C SER A 396 -25.59 7.96 -13.71
N ALA A 397 -25.12 6.93 -14.41
CA ALA A 397 -25.40 5.54 -14.05
C ALA A 397 -24.80 5.20 -12.68
N ASP A 398 -23.58 5.66 -12.43
CA ASP A 398 -22.79 5.28 -11.25
C ASP A 398 -22.69 6.40 -10.21
N TYR A 399 -22.94 7.64 -10.61
CA TYR A 399 -22.81 8.81 -9.75
C TYR A 399 -24.14 9.55 -9.56
N ASP A 400 -24.34 10.07 -8.36
CA ASP A 400 -25.33 11.10 -8.05
C ASP A 400 -24.80 12.46 -8.49
N ILE A 401 -25.64 13.23 -9.17
CA ILE A 401 -25.28 14.53 -9.73
C ILE A 401 -26.20 15.58 -9.14
N LYS A 402 -25.61 16.58 -8.49
CA LYS A 402 -26.32 17.70 -7.89
C LYS A 402 -25.76 18.99 -8.44
N LYS A 403 -26.62 19.81 -9.04
CA LYS A 403 -26.29 21.21 -9.32
C LYS A 403 -26.31 21.98 -8.00
N ILE A 404 -25.26 22.74 -7.71
CA ILE A 404 -25.10 23.45 -6.43
C ILE A 404 -24.84 24.95 -6.66
N THR A 405 -24.93 25.72 -5.58
CA THR A 405 -24.53 27.13 -5.52
C THR A 405 -23.48 27.26 -4.44
N LEU A 406 -22.42 28.02 -4.72
CA LEU A 406 -21.27 28.21 -3.85
C LEU A 406 -21.05 29.70 -3.57
#